data_AF-A0A9Q0Q4Y7-F1
#
_entry.id   AF-A0A9Q0Q4Y7-F1
#
_cell.length_a   1.000
_cell.length_b   1.000
_cell.length_c   1.000
_cell.angle_alpha   90.00
_cell.angle_beta   90.00
_cell.angle_gamma   90.00
#
_symmetry.space_group_name_H-M   'P 1'
#
loop_
_entity.id
_entity.type
_entity.pdbx_description
1 polymer ?
#
loop_
_entity_poly.entity_id
_entity_poly.type
_entity_poly.pdbx_seq_one_letter_code
_entity_poly.pdbx_strand_id
1 'polypeptide(L)'
;MNIRLIGEANDYVAGGELVVTPVENTGFVPEEATIVGNTCLYGATGGQVFVRGKAGERFAVRNSLAEAVVEGTGDHCCEYMTGGCVVVLGKVGRNVAAGMTGGLAYILDEDDSLMPK
;
A
#
# COMPACT_ATOMS: atom_id res chain seq x y z
N MET A 1 -18.93 -4.25 -1.05
CA MET A 1 -19.01 -3.63 0.30
C MET A 1 -18.05 -2.47 0.28
N ASN A 2 -18.53 -1.28 0.64
CA ASN A 2 -17.75 -0.05 0.53
C ASN A 2 -17.53 0.50 1.94
N ILE A 3 -16.27 0.64 2.34
CA ILE A 3 -15.87 1.10 3.66
C ILE A 3 -15.07 2.37 3.48
N ARG A 4 -15.47 3.43 4.18
CA ARG A 4 -14.68 4.66 4.29
C ARG A 4 -14.31 4.87 5.75
N LEU A 5 -13.01 4.82 6.03
CA LEU A 5 -12.44 5.07 7.34
C LEU A 5 -11.84 6.47 7.37
N ILE A 6 -12.32 7.29 8.30
CA ILE A 6 -11.72 8.58 8.64
C ILE A 6 -10.92 8.37 9.93
N GLY A 7 -9.59 8.51 9.85
CA GLY A 7 -8.65 8.19 10.91
C GLY A 7 -7.56 7.25 10.41
N GLU A 8 -7.18 6.29 11.25
CA GLU A 8 -6.08 5.36 11.02
C GLU A 8 -6.54 3.93 11.27
N ALA A 9 -5.87 2.96 10.63
CA ALA A 9 -6.09 1.54 10.85
C ALA A 9 -4.77 0.85 11.24
N ASN A 10 -4.90 -0.25 11.99
CA ASN A 10 -3.78 -1.13 12.32
C ASN A 10 -3.48 -2.07 11.13
N ASP A 11 -2.88 -3.23 11.42
CA ASP A 11 -2.47 -4.23 10.43
C ASP A 11 -3.64 -4.90 9.69
N TYR A 12 -3.33 -5.57 8.57
CA TYR A 12 -4.23 -6.48 7.83
C TYR A 12 -5.45 -5.82 7.18
N VAL A 13 -5.34 -4.55 6.84
CA VAL A 13 -6.38 -3.83 6.11
C VAL A 13 -6.57 -4.45 4.71
N ALA A 14 -7.77 -4.96 4.40
CA ALA A 14 -8.08 -5.55 3.10
C ALA A 14 -9.59 -5.65 2.81
N GLY A 15 -9.94 -5.73 1.53
CA GLY A 15 -11.24 -6.20 1.04
C GLY A 15 -12.19 -5.10 0.53
N GLY A 16 -13.11 -5.50 -0.35
CA GLY A 16 -14.15 -4.62 -0.90
C GLY A 16 -13.59 -3.41 -1.64
N GLU A 17 -14.32 -2.30 -1.58
CA GLU A 17 -13.80 -0.97 -1.87
C GLU A 17 -13.53 -0.28 -0.54
N LEU A 18 -12.27 0.01 -0.24
CA LEU A 18 -11.86 0.61 1.02
C LEU A 18 -11.10 1.90 0.77
N VAL A 19 -11.50 2.95 1.49
CA VAL A 19 -10.81 4.23 1.50
C VAL A 19 -10.42 4.58 2.93
N VAL A 20 -9.12 4.80 3.17
CA VAL A 20 -8.60 5.28 4.46
C VAL A 20 -8.04 6.68 4.27
N THR A 21 -8.58 7.64 5.01
CA THR A 21 -8.13 9.04 5.00
C THR A 21 -7.93 9.53 6.43
N PRO A 22 -6.91 10.34 6.73
CA PRO A 22 -6.76 10.93 8.06
C PRO A 22 -7.93 11.87 8.38
N VAL A 23 -8.07 12.21 9.66
CA VAL A 23 -8.97 13.29 10.08
C VAL A 23 -8.57 14.61 9.42
N GLU A 24 -9.54 15.48 9.15
CA GLU A 24 -9.23 16.83 8.68
C GLU A 24 -8.43 17.58 9.75
N ASN A 25 -7.48 18.43 9.33
CA ASN A 25 -6.63 19.23 10.22
C ASN A 25 -5.82 18.40 11.24
N THR A 26 -5.39 17.20 10.84
CA THR A 26 -4.61 16.25 11.66
C THR A 26 -3.26 16.76 12.19
N GLY A 27 -2.77 17.91 11.70
CA GLY A 27 -1.53 18.54 12.16
C GLY A 27 -0.24 17.90 11.63
N PHE A 28 -0.35 16.84 10.82
CA PHE A 28 0.74 16.23 10.07
C PHE A 28 0.43 16.24 8.56
N VAL A 29 1.48 16.05 7.75
CA VAL A 29 1.40 15.90 6.30
C VAL A 29 1.01 14.44 5.98
N PRO A 30 -0.18 14.16 5.44
CA PRO A 30 -0.68 12.79 5.25
C PRO A 30 0.28 11.86 4.51
N GLU A 31 0.87 12.35 3.43
CA GLU A 31 1.81 11.63 2.57
C GLU A 31 3.14 11.31 3.26
N GLU A 32 3.42 11.91 4.42
CA GLU A 32 4.60 11.62 5.23
C GLU A 32 4.31 10.63 6.38
N ALA A 33 3.05 10.41 6.73
CA ALA A 33 2.61 9.69 7.93
C ALA A 33 2.05 8.29 7.64
N THR A 34 2.35 7.33 8.51
CA THR A 34 1.77 5.98 8.42
C THR A 34 0.37 5.97 8.99
N ILE A 35 -0.63 5.56 8.20
CA ILE A 35 -2.04 5.54 8.60
C ILE A 35 -2.70 4.16 8.45
N VAL A 36 -2.01 3.22 7.81
CA VAL A 36 -2.38 1.79 7.82
C VAL A 36 -1.16 0.96 8.21
N GLY A 37 -1.41 -0.12 8.94
CA GLY A 37 -0.35 -0.97 9.46
C GLY A 37 0.30 -1.89 8.42
N ASN A 38 0.89 -2.97 8.94
CA ASN A 38 1.62 -3.96 8.17
C ASN A 38 0.68 -4.96 7.49
N THR A 39 1.20 -5.65 6.47
CA THR A 39 0.56 -6.83 5.87
C THR A 39 -0.86 -6.53 5.34
N CYS A 40 -1.12 -5.28 4.95
CA CYS A 40 -2.34 -4.89 4.28
C CYS A 40 -2.43 -5.61 2.93
N LEU A 41 -3.66 -5.96 2.52
CA LEU A 41 -3.95 -6.72 1.29
C LEU A 41 -3.34 -8.13 1.23
N TYR A 42 -3.05 -8.73 2.38
CA TYR A 42 -2.46 -10.07 2.40
C TYR A 42 -3.35 -11.09 1.68
N GLY A 43 -2.82 -11.63 0.58
CA GLY A 43 -3.51 -12.68 -0.19
C GLY A 43 -4.77 -12.19 -0.90
N ALA A 44 -4.93 -10.88 -1.08
CA ALA A 44 -6.16 -10.31 -1.63
C ALA A 44 -6.44 -10.84 -3.05
N THR A 45 -7.66 -11.32 -3.29
CA THR A 45 -8.10 -11.88 -4.58
C THR A 45 -9.03 -10.94 -5.35
N GLY A 46 -9.00 -9.64 -5.05
CA GLY A 46 -9.80 -8.61 -5.69
C GLY A 46 -10.11 -7.46 -4.74
N GLY A 47 -10.79 -6.44 -5.25
CA GLY A 47 -11.14 -5.22 -4.51
C GLY A 47 -10.20 -4.06 -4.77
N GLN A 48 -10.54 -2.90 -4.22
CA GLN A 48 -9.82 -1.64 -4.41
C GLN A 48 -9.54 -1.00 -3.06
N VAL A 49 -8.29 -0.62 -2.81
CA VAL A 49 -7.88 0.02 -1.54
C VAL A 49 -7.14 1.31 -1.82
N PHE A 50 -7.66 2.41 -1.26
CA PHE A 50 -7.07 3.74 -1.41
C PHE A 50 -6.69 4.28 -0.04
N VAL A 51 -5.43 4.67 0.12
CA VAL A 51 -4.86 5.14 1.38
C VAL A 51 -4.21 6.50 1.17
N ARG A 52 -4.77 7.54 1.80
CA ARG A 52 -4.20 8.89 1.82
C ARG A 52 -3.14 9.03 2.93
N GLY A 53 -2.07 8.27 2.77
CA GLY A 53 -0.89 8.25 3.64
C GLY A 53 -0.06 7.00 3.40
N LYS A 54 0.91 6.73 4.27
CA LYS A 54 1.79 5.57 4.16
C LYS A 54 1.20 4.30 4.78
N ALA A 55 1.59 3.17 4.22
CA ALA A 55 1.42 1.86 4.82
C ALA A 55 2.70 1.40 5.54
N GLY A 56 2.54 0.46 6.46
CA GLY A 56 3.65 -0.25 7.08
C GLY A 56 4.38 -1.21 6.11
N GLU A 57 5.04 -2.21 6.69
CA GLU A 57 5.78 -3.24 5.96
C GLU A 57 4.84 -4.23 5.27
N ARG A 58 5.37 -4.95 4.25
CA ARG A 58 4.66 -6.02 3.54
C ARG A 58 3.32 -5.60 2.95
N PHE A 59 3.22 -4.34 2.53
CA PHE A 59 2.04 -3.87 1.81
C PHE A 59 1.84 -4.70 0.53
N ALA A 60 0.61 -5.19 0.32
CA ALA A 60 0.25 -6.05 -0.80
C ALA A 60 1.03 -7.37 -0.90
N VAL A 61 1.49 -7.91 0.24
CA VAL A 61 2.12 -9.24 0.27
C VAL A 61 1.15 -10.32 -0.25
N ARG A 62 1.59 -11.13 -1.20
CA ARG A 62 0.78 -12.16 -1.85
C ARG A 62 -0.52 -11.66 -2.51
N ASN A 63 -0.61 -10.36 -2.82
CA ASN A 63 -1.74 -9.83 -3.58
C ASN A 63 -1.87 -10.59 -4.91
N SER A 64 -3.09 -11.05 -5.23
CA SER A 64 -3.37 -11.86 -6.40
C SER A 64 -4.25 -11.14 -7.41
N LEU A 65 -5.13 -10.22 -7.00
CA LEU A 65 -6.02 -9.48 -7.93
C LEU A 65 -6.52 -8.12 -7.40
N ALA A 66 -6.11 -7.66 -6.20
CA ALA A 66 -6.56 -6.36 -5.70
C ALA A 66 -5.80 -5.20 -6.35
N GLU A 67 -6.49 -4.07 -6.45
CA GLU A 67 -5.93 -2.80 -6.90
C GLU A 67 -5.73 -1.87 -5.70
N ALA A 68 -4.63 -1.13 -5.67
CA ALA A 68 -4.36 -0.24 -4.56
C ALA A 68 -3.60 1.04 -4.94
N VAL A 69 -3.90 2.12 -4.24
CA VAL A 69 -3.11 3.36 -4.25
C VAL A 69 -2.76 3.74 -2.82
N VAL A 70 -1.47 4.01 -2.57
CA VAL A 70 -0.93 4.40 -1.26
C VAL A 70 0.17 5.45 -1.44
N GLU A 71 0.41 6.32 -0.46
CA GLU A 71 1.38 7.44 -0.58
C GLU A 71 2.79 7.08 -0.09
N GLY A 72 3.01 5.81 0.26
CA GLY A 72 4.32 5.25 0.60
C GLY A 72 4.18 3.93 1.35
N THR A 73 5.25 3.16 1.45
CA THR A 73 5.24 1.87 2.14
C THR A 73 6.53 1.63 2.91
N GLY A 74 6.48 0.74 3.90
CA GLY A 74 7.67 0.16 4.51
C GLY A 74 8.38 -0.85 3.60
N ASP A 75 9.21 -1.69 4.22
CA ASP A 75 9.97 -2.75 3.55
C ASP A 75 9.04 -3.83 2.96
N HIS A 76 9.52 -4.56 1.96
CA HIS A 76 8.85 -5.73 1.36
C HIS A 76 7.51 -5.41 0.65
N CYS A 77 7.37 -4.21 0.09
CA CYS A 77 6.22 -3.88 -0.75
C CYS A 77 6.06 -4.89 -1.90
N CYS A 78 4.84 -5.38 -2.11
CA CYS A 78 4.48 -6.36 -3.15
C CYS A 78 5.23 -7.70 -3.06
N GLU A 79 5.74 -8.08 -1.89
CA GLU A 79 6.40 -9.38 -1.70
C GLU A 79 5.46 -10.53 -2.10
N TYR A 80 5.93 -11.45 -2.94
CA TYR A 80 5.16 -12.59 -3.45
C TYR A 80 3.84 -12.23 -4.18
N MET A 81 3.66 -11.00 -4.64
CA MET A 81 2.49 -10.61 -5.43
C MET A 81 2.44 -11.40 -6.76
N THR A 82 1.25 -11.91 -7.09
CA THR A 82 1.00 -12.77 -8.26
C THR A 82 0.00 -12.15 -9.26
N GLY A 83 -0.65 -11.04 -8.90
CA GLY A 83 -1.55 -10.30 -9.77
C GLY A 83 -2.14 -9.08 -9.06
N GLY A 84 -2.94 -8.29 -9.78
CA GLY A 84 -3.43 -6.99 -9.34
C GLY A 84 -2.54 -5.82 -9.77
N CYS A 85 -2.85 -4.62 -9.27
CA CYS A 85 -2.14 -3.39 -9.60
C CYS A 85 -1.92 -2.56 -8.34
N VAL A 86 -0.67 -2.22 -8.02
CA VAL A 86 -0.33 -1.39 -6.86
C VAL A 86 0.36 -0.12 -7.33
N VAL A 87 -0.13 1.03 -6.89
CA VAL A 87 0.48 2.33 -7.14
C VAL A 87 0.96 2.89 -5.81
N VAL A 88 2.24 3.25 -5.73
CA VAL A 88 2.84 3.92 -4.58
C VAL A 88 3.27 5.33 -5.01
N LEU A 89 2.64 6.35 -4.43
CA LEU A 89 2.86 7.77 -4.75
C LEU A 89 3.97 8.40 -3.90
N GLY A 90 4.91 7.60 -3.40
CA GLY A 90 5.99 8.08 -2.56
C GLY A 90 6.97 6.98 -2.20
N LYS A 91 7.75 7.22 -1.15
CA LYS A 91 8.87 6.35 -0.77
C LYS A 91 8.42 4.95 -0.40
N VAL A 92 9.21 3.97 -0.85
CA VAL A 92 9.09 2.56 -0.49
C VAL A 92 10.31 2.14 0.32
N GLY A 93 10.16 1.12 1.17
CA GLY A 93 11.27 0.50 1.86
C GLY A 93 12.10 -0.41 0.95
N ARG A 94 12.92 -1.25 1.56
CA ARG A 94 13.83 -2.18 0.90
C ARG A 94 13.11 -3.43 0.39
N ASN A 95 13.78 -4.19 -0.48
CA ASN A 95 13.36 -5.52 -0.93
C ASN A 95 11.97 -5.53 -1.60
N VAL A 96 11.67 -4.46 -2.34
CA VAL A 96 10.44 -4.29 -3.11
C VAL A 96 10.33 -5.40 -4.15
N ALA A 97 9.12 -5.91 -4.35
CA ALA A 97 8.78 -6.92 -5.33
C ALA A 97 9.59 -8.23 -5.20
N ALA A 98 10.13 -8.52 -4.01
CA ALA A 98 10.80 -9.79 -3.74
C ALA A 98 9.84 -10.97 -3.93
N GLY A 99 10.21 -11.91 -4.80
CA GLY A 99 9.34 -13.02 -5.15
C GLY A 99 8.04 -12.64 -5.87
N MET A 100 7.85 -11.38 -6.29
CA MET A 100 6.72 -10.98 -7.12
C MET A 100 6.84 -11.64 -8.49
N THR A 101 5.85 -12.47 -8.84
CA THR A 101 5.79 -13.26 -10.08
C THR A 101 4.69 -12.81 -11.03
N GLY A 102 3.79 -11.91 -10.63
CA GLY A 102 2.75 -11.37 -11.49
C GLY A 102 2.08 -10.10 -10.93
N GLY A 103 1.34 -9.40 -11.79
CA GLY A 103 0.77 -8.08 -11.50
C GLY A 103 1.66 -6.92 -11.91
N LEU A 104 1.22 -5.70 -11.63
CA LEU A 104 1.98 -4.46 -11.91
C LEU A 104 2.13 -3.64 -10.63
N ALA A 105 3.31 -3.06 -10.45
CA ALA A 105 3.58 -2.07 -9.42
C ALA A 105 4.16 -0.80 -10.07
N TYR A 106 3.56 0.34 -9.78
CA TYR A 106 4.06 1.66 -10.17
C TYR A 106 4.52 2.38 -8.91
N ILE A 107 5.75 2.88 -8.93
CA ILE A 107 6.36 3.54 -7.77
C ILE A 107 6.85 4.91 -8.26
N LEU A 108 6.35 5.96 -7.63
CA LEU A 108 6.86 7.31 -7.81
C LEU A 108 8.14 7.46 -6.99
N ASP A 109 9.26 7.54 -7.68
CA ASP A 109 10.59 7.74 -7.09
C ASP A 109 11.14 9.10 -7.54
N GLU A 110 10.93 10.13 -6.72
CA GLU A 110 11.36 11.50 -7.04
C GLU A 110 12.82 11.77 -6.65
N ASP A 111 13.43 10.91 -5.82
CA ASP A 111 14.80 11.09 -5.30
C ASP A 111 15.79 10.03 -5.79
N ASP A 112 15.42 9.25 -6.81
CA ASP A 112 16.23 8.17 -7.40
C ASP A 112 16.75 7.17 -6.34
N SER A 113 15.96 6.91 -5.30
CA SER A 113 16.33 6.05 -4.17
C SER A 113 15.85 4.60 -4.33
N LEU A 114 14.97 4.32 -5.30
CA LEU A 114 14.47 2.99 -5.57
C LEU A 114 15.60 2.09 -6.06
N MET A 115 15.97 1.11 -5.22
CA MET A 115 16.97 0.13 -5.64
C MET A 115 16.41 -0.75 -6.76
N PRO A 116 17.17 -0.99 -7.84
CA PRO A 116 16.78 -1.96 -8.86
C PRO A 116 16.64 -3.36 -8.28
N LYS A 117 15.75 -4.16 -8.88
CA LYS A 117 15.55 -5.58 -8.54
C LYS A 117 16.67 -6.47 -9.07
#